data_AF-A0A1B0CH39-F1
#
_entry.id   AF-A0A1B0CH39-F1
#
_cell.length_a   1.000
_cell.length_b   1.000
_cell.length_c   1.000
_cell.angle_alpha   90.00
_cell.angle_beta   90.00
_cell.angle_gamma   90.00
#
_symmetry.space_group_name_H-M   'P 1'
#
loop_
_entity.id
_entity.type
_entity.pdbx_description
1 polymer ?
#
loop_
_entity_poly.entity_id
_entity_poly.type
_entity_poly.pdbx_seq_one_letter_code
_entity_poly.pdbx_strand_id
1 'polypeptide(L)'
;MPRLVLFTSEDAHYSIQKLASFMGIGADNVYSIRTDACGKMEWIILESEILRAKCEGGHPFMVSATAGTTVLGAFDPLTEIANLCEKYQLWFHVDAAWGGGALVSPKYRALLAGIERADSVTWNPHKLLAAPQQCSTFLTRHPNLLKQCHSCNASYLFQKDKFYDTKYDTGDKHIQCGRRADVFKFWLMWKAKGTLGLQRHAEKVFEMAEFFTEQIRQRDGFEMVVAEPECTNVCFWYLPPSLRSCPRDEEFLTKLHRVAPKIKERMMKEGSMMITYQPLRQKPNFFRLVLQNSSLEKSDMLHIINKIAQLGEDLADSVTWNPHKLLAAPQQCSTFLTRHPNLLKQCHSCNASYLFQKDKFYDTKYDTGDKHIQCGRRADVFKFWLMWKAKGTLGLQRHAEKVFEMAEFFTEQIRQRDDFEMVVAEPECTNVCFWYLPPSLRSCPRDEEFLTKLHRVAPKIKERMMKEGSMMITYQPLRQKPNFFRLVLQNSSLEKSDMLHIINKIAQLGEDL
;
A
#
# COMPACT_ATOMS: atom_id res chain seq x y z
N MET A 1 -25.16 41.22 11.52
CA MET A 1 -25.32 40.56 10.21
C MET A 1 -26.15 39.30 10.41
N PRO A 2 -26.97 38.88 9.43
CA PRO A 2 -27.64 37.57 9.50
C PRO A 2 -26.59 36.45 9.58
N ARG A 3 -26.99 35.26 10.04
CA ARG A 3 -26.12 34.07 10.07
C ARG A 3 -25.82 33.63 8.64
N LEU A 4 -24.67 34.01 8.09
CA LEU A 4 -24.26 33.65 6.74
C LEU A 4 -23.93 32.16 6.66
N VAL A 5 -24.39 31.48 5.61
CA VAL A 5 -24.12 30.04 5.37
C VAL A 5 -23.56 29.85 3.97
N LEU A 6 -22.47 29.07 3.87
CA LEU A 6 -21.89 28.64 2.58
C LEU A 6 -21.85 27.13 2.47
N PHE A 7 -21.93 26.63 1.25
CA PHE A 7 -21.98 25.20 0.95
C PHE A 7 -20.74 24.76 0.19
N THR A 8 -20.20 23.59 0.51
CA THR A 8 -19.09 23.00 -0.24
C THR A 8 -19.13 21.48 -0.15
N SER A 9 -18.40 20.79 -1.02
CA SER A 9 -18.32 19.33 -1.01
C SER A 9 -17.66 18.85 0.28
N GLU A 10 -18.08 17.70 0.84
CA GLU A 10 -17.37 17.07 1.96
C GLU A 10 -15.92 16.67 1.60
N ASP A 11 -15.64 16.46 0.31
CA ASP A 11 -14.30 16.18 -0.22
C ASP A 11 -13.59 17.47 -0.74
N ALA A 12 -14.15 18.66 -0.48
CA ALA A 12 -13.56 19.94 -0.85
C ALA A 12 -12.25 20.22 -0.08
N HIS A 13 -11.47 21.17 -0.58
CA HIS A 13 -10.25 21.57 0.10
C HIS A 13 -10.57 22.28 1.43
N TYR A 14 -9.85 21.90 2.50
CA TYR A 14 -10.04 22.43 3.86
C TYR A 14 -9.89 23.96 3.97
N SER A 15 -9.38 24.64 2.93
CA SER A 15 -9.28 26.11 2.90
C SER A 15 -10.63 26.80 2.99
N ILE A 16 -11.72 26.17 2.57
CA ILE A 16 -13.06 26.77 2.66
C ILE A 16 -13.50 26.92 4.13
N GLN A 17 -13.29 25.89 4.95
CA GLN A 17 -13.53 25.98 6.40
C GLN A 17 -12.57 26.97 7.07
N LYS A 18 -11.29 26.97 6.70
CA LYS A 18 -10.33 27.98 7.21
C LYS A 18 -10.72 29.40 6.83
N LEU A 19 -11.22 29.61 5.61
CA LEU A 19 -11.72 30.90 5.13
C LEU A 19 -12.90 31.36 5.98
N ALA A 20 -13.89 30.49 6.21
CA ALA A 20 -15.05 30.83 7.05
C ALA A 20 -14.64 31.25 8.46
N SER A 21 -13.73 30.51 9.09
CA SER A 21 -13.18 30.89 10.40
C SER A 21 -12.41 32.22 10.35
N PHE A 22 -11.55 32.40 9.35
CA PHE A 22 -10.74 33.63 9.19
C PHE A 22 -11.60 34.87 8.95
N MET A 23 -12.69 34.74 8.19
CA MET A 23 -13.62 35.84 7.87
C MET A 23 -14.65 36.11 8.98
N GLY A 24 -14.60 35.37 10.09
CA GLY A 24 -15.57 35.51 11.19
C GLY A 24 -16.96 34.94 10.90
N ILE A 25 -17.12 34.14 9.85
CA ILE A 25 -18.35 33.40 9.53
C ILE A 25 -18.49 32.19 10.46
N GLY A 26 -17.38 31.56 10.82
CA GLY A 26 -17.35 30.36 11.67
C GLY A 26 -17.50 29.06 10.87
N ALA A 27 -16.76 28.02 11.27
CA ALA A 27 -16.72 26.74 10.57
C ALA A 27 -18.08 26.00 10.59
N ASP A 28 -18.89 26.19 11.64
CA ASP A 28 -20.23 25.59 11.78
C ASP A 28 -21.21 26.08 10.71
N ASN A 29 -20.90 27.20 10.05
CA ASN A 29 -21.68 27.79 8.96
C ASN A 29 -21.18 27.36 7.57
N VAL A 30 -20.26 26.40 7.51
CA VAL A 30 -19.84 25.72 6.27
C VAL A 30 -20.55 24.38 6.19
N TYR A 31 -21.59 24.30 5.36
CA TYR A 31 -22.37 23.08 5.23
C TYR A 31 -21.72 22.17 4.19
N SER A 32 -21.16 21.06 4.67
CA SER A 32 -20.56 20.02 3.84
C SER A 32 -21.63 19.17 3.17
N ILE A 33 -21.68 19.21 1.85
CA ILE A 33 -22.59 18.43 1.02
C ILE A 33 -21.94 17.07 0.73
N ARG A 34 -22.72 16.01 0.96
CA ARG A 34 -22.31 14.61 0.71
C ARG A 34 -21.83 14.41 -0.73
N THR A 35 -20.85 13.53 -0.91
CA THR A 35 -20.37 13.12 -2.24
C THR A 35 -20.77 11.69 -2.59
N ASP A 36 -20.89 11.44 -3.88
CA ASP A 36 -21.08 10.10 -4.43
C ASP A 36 -19.84 9.20 -4.22
N ALA A 37 -19.92 7.96 -4.72
CA ALA A 37 -18.83 6.99 -4.61
C ALA A 37 -17.54 7.43 -5.32
N CYS A 38 -17.65 8.32 -6.31
CA CYS A 38 -16.54 8.89 -7.07
C CYS A 38 -15.96 10.16 -6.44
N GLY A 39 -16.63 10.72 -5.43
CA GLY A 39 -16.21 11.93 -4.72
C GLY A 39 -16.78 13.23 -5.29
N LYS A 40 -17.84 13.16 -6.11
CA LYS A 40 -18.54 14.34 -6.65
C LYS A 40 -19.67 14.77 -5.73
N MET A 41 -19.85 16.07 -5.55
CA MET A 41 -20.96 16.63 -4.80
C MET A 41 -22.30 16.16 -5.37
N GLU A 42 -23.16 15.62 -4.51
CA GLU A 42 -24.53 15.28 -4.87
C GLU A 42 -25.39 16.55 -4.91
N TRP A 43 -25.51 17.17 -6.07
CA TRP A 43 -26.23 18.45 -6.25
C TRP A 43 -27.70 18.41 -5.80
N ILE A 44 -28.35 17.24 -5.80
CA ILE A 44 -29.71 17.06 -5.28
C ILE A 44 -29.76 17.34 -3.77
N ILE A 45 -28.73 16.91 -3.03
CA ILE A 45 -28.61 17.14 -1.59
C ILE A 45 -28.30 18.62 -1.31
N LEU A 46 -27.54 19.29 -2.19
CA LEU A 46 -27.28 20.72 -2.06
C LEU A 46 -28.57 21.54 -2.00
N GLU A 47 -29.59 21.21 -2.82
CA GLU A 47 -30.87 21.92 -2.79
C GLU A 47 -31.60 21.78 -1.45
N SER A 48 -31.68 20.55 -0.90
CA SER A 48 -32.30 20.35 0.41
C SER A 48 -31.56 21.07 1.53
N GLU A 49 -30.22 21.12 1.46
CA GLU A 49 -29.38 21.83 2.43
C GLU A 49 -29.54 23.36 2.35
N ILE A 50 -29.71 23.92 1.15
CA ILE A 50 -30.03 25.36 0.97
C ILE A 50 -31.36 25.68 1.65
N LEU A 51 -32.39 24.85 1.44
CA LEU A 51 -33.70 25.05 2.05
C LEU A 51 -33.65 24.88 3.58
N ARG A 52 -32.95 23.86 4.07
CA ARG A 52 -32.72 23.64 5.51
C ARG A 52 -32.06 24.85 6.16
N ALA A 53 -30.99 25.37 5.56
CA ALA A 53 -30.28 26.54 6.07
C ALA A 53 -31.20 27.78 6.18
N LYS A 54 -32.11 27.98 5.22
CA LYS A 54 -33.13 29.05 5.27
C LYS A 54 -34.15 28.82 6.38
N CYS A 55 -34.66 27.59 6.53
CA CYS A 55 -35.62 27.24 7.59
C CYS A 55 -35.05 27.47 9.00
N GLU A 56 -33.73 27.30 9.17
CA GLU A 56 -33.02 27.58 10.42
C GLU A 56 -32.69 29.07 10.64
N GLY A 57 -33.19 29.97 9.79
CA GLY A 57 -32.91 31.40 9.86
C GLY A 57 -31.51 31.79 9.36
N GLY A 58 -30.79 30.87 8.71
CA GLY A 58 -29.55 31.16 8.01
C GLY A 58 -29.77 31.91 6.69
N HIS A 59 -28.74 32.61 6.25
CA HIS A 59 -28.69 33.29 4.96
C HIS A 59 -27.65 32.61 4.06
N PRO A 60 -28.07 31.60 3.27
CA PRO A 60 -27.30 31.07 2.15
C PRO A 60 -26.77 32.19 1.25
N PHE A 61 -25.47 32.22 0.99
CA PHE A 61 -24.89 33.25 0.12
C PHE A 61 -23.89 32.73 -0.90
N MET A 62 -23.32 31.52 -0.72
CA MET A 62 -22.27 31.01 -1.59
C MET A 62 -22.27 29.48 -1.65
N VAL A 63 -22.02 28.97 -2.85
CA VAL A 63 -21.64 27.57 -3.08
C VAL A 63 -20.23 27.54 -3.65
N SER A 64 -19.36 26.72 -3.04
CA SER A 64 -18.02 26.42 -3.53
C SER A 64 -17.98 25.00 -4.07
N ALA A 65 -18.09 24.86 -5.40
CA ALA A 65 -17.90 23.60 -6.10
C ALA A 65 -16.41 23.36 -6.38
N THR A 66 -15.99 22.10 -6.42
CA THR A 66 -14.60 21.70 -6.64
C THR A 66 -14.43 21.06 -8.02
N ALA A 67 -13.53 21.61 -8.83
CA ALA A 67 -13.12 21.03 -10.10
C ALA A 67 -11.74 20.38 -9.94
N GLY A 68 -11.74 19.09 -9.59
CA GLY A 68 -10.56 18.30 -9.25
C GLY A 68 -10.28 18.30 -7.75
N THR A 69 -10.95 17.43 -6.99
CA THR A 69 -10.72 17.27 -5.54
C THR A 69 -9.28 16.83 -5.24
N THR A 70 -8.78 17.22 -4.06
CA THR A 70 -7.36 17.01 -3.71
C THR A 70 -6.99 15.52 -3.61
N VAL A 71 -7.92 14.70 -3.13
CA VAL A 71 -7.68 13.26 -2.93
C VAL A 71 -8.01 12.48 -4.18
N LEU A 72 -9.29 12.42 -4.55
CA LEU A 72 -9.79 11.57 -5.63
C LEU A 72 -9.65 12.20 -7.03
N GLY A 73 -9.43 13.51 -7.13
CA GLY A 73 -9.42 14.20 -8.42
C GLY A 73 -10.80 14.32 -9.05
N ALA A 74 -11.87 14.26 -8.26
CA ALA A 74 -13.25 14.29 -8.73
C ALA A 74 -13.68 15.69 -9.20
N PHE A 75 -14.60 15.75 -10.16
CA PHE A 75 -15.18 17.00 -10.65
C PHE A 75 -16.66 17.09 -10.27
N ASP A 76 -17.00 18.11 -9.47
CA ASP A 76 -18.39 18.40 -9.12
C ASP A 76 -19.22 18.76 -10.38
N PRO A 77 -20.53 18.44 -10.39
CA PRO A 77 -21.42 18.73 -11.52
C PRO A 77 -21.72 20.25 -11.61
N LEU A 78 -20.83 20.99 -12.24
CA LEU A 78 -20.84 22.47 -12.22
C LEU A 78 -22.09 23.06 -12.87
N THR A 79 -22.63 22.46 -13.94
CA THR A 79 -23.83 22.97 -14.63
C THR A 79 -25.06 22.89 -13.73
N GLU A 80 -25.24 21.77 -13.05
CA GLU A 80 -26.36 21.52 -12.13
C GLU A 80 -26.25 22.42 -10.89
N ILE A 81 -25.04 22.57 -10.34
CA ILE A 81 -24.79 23.48 -9.22
C ILE A 81 -25.04 24.94 -9.64
N ALA A 82 -24.60 25.34 -10.83
CA ALA A 82 -24.86 26.69 -11.36
C ALA A 82 -26.37 26.98 -11.49
N ASN A 83 -27.17 26.01 -11.94
CA ASN A 83 -28.64 26.15 -11.99
C ASN A 83 -29.23 26.45 -10.61
N LEU A 84 -28.76 25.76 -9.55
CA LEU A 84 -29.20 26.01 -8.18
C LEU A 84 -28.73 27.37 -7.67
N CYS A 85 -27.50 27.75 -7.94
CA CYS A 85 -26.97 29.07 -7.58
C CYS A 85 -27.79 30.20 -8.20
N GLU A 86 -28.15 30.10 -9.48
CA GLU A 86 -29.01 31.08 -10.16
C GLU A 86 -30.43 31.08 -9.58
N LYS A 87 -31.04 29.91 -9.36
CA LYS A 87 -32.38 29.76 -8.77
C LYS A 87 -32.48 30.41 -7.39
N TYR A 88 -31.44 30.25 -6.55
CA TYR A 88 -31.44 30.72 -5.17
C TYR A 88 -30.63 31.99 -4.93
N GLN A 89 -30.12 32.63 -5.99
CA GLN A 89 -29.31 33.84 -5.96
C GLN A 89 -28.06 33.72 -5.06
N LEU A 90 -27.33 32.62 -5.21
CA LEU A 90 -26.10 32.34 -4.47
C LEU A 90 -24.88 32.64 -5.33
N TRP A 91 -23.81 33.13 -4.71
CA TRP A 91 -22.50 33.25 -5.34
C TRP A 91 -21.97 31.88 -5.73
N PHE A 92 -21.64 31.68 -7.01
CA PHE A 92 -21.08 30.44 -7.51
C PHE A 92 -19.55 30.53 -7.64
N HIS A 93 -18.83 29.90 -6.71
CA HIS A 93 -17.38 29.75 -6.80
C HIS A 93 -17.00 28.36 -7.29
N VAL A 94 -16.02 28.30 -8.19
CA VAL A 94 -15.38 27.04 -8.59
C VAL A 94 -13.92 27.03 -8.11
N ASP A 95 -13.61 26.14 -7.17
CA ASP A 95 -12.23 25.80 -6.83
C ASP A 95 -11.68 24.86 -7.90
N ALA A 96 -11.09 25.44 -8.94
CA ALA A 96 -10.35 24.75 -9.99
C ALA A 96 -8.83 24.82 -9.75
N ALA A 97 -8.38 24.95 -8.49
CA ALA A 97 -6.97 25.08 -8.18
C ALA A 97 -6.16 23.92 -8.78
N TRP A 98 -6.68 22.69 -8.69
CA TRP A 98 -6.07 21.50 -9.28
C TRP A 98 -6.54 21.26 -10.71
N GLY A 99 -7.83 20.96 -10.91
CA GLY A 99 -8.38 20.53 -12.20
C GLY A 99 -8.42 21.61 -13.28
N GLY A 100 -8.27 22.90 -12.94
CA GLY A 100 -8.28 24.00 -13.91
C GLY A 100 -7.16 23.90 -14.95
N GLY A 101 -6.08 23.16 -14.67
CA GLY A 101 -5.07 22.86 -15.69
C GLY A 101 -5.62 22.07 -16.89
N ALA A 102 -6.72 21.32 -16.75
CA ALA A 102 -7.34 20.59 -17.86
C ALA A 102 -7.97 21.52 -18.92
N LEU A 103 -8.24 22.79 -18.59
CA LEU A 103 -8.82 23.77 -19.51
C LEU A 103 -7.93 24.05 -20.75
N VAL A 104 -6.61 23.82 -20.65
CA VAL A 104 -5.71 24.01 -21.80
C VAL A 104 -5.81 22.87 -22.82
N SER A 105 -6.46 21.75 -22.49
CA SER A 105 -6.64 20.61 -23.39
C SER A 105 -8.08 20.54 -23.90
N PRO A 106 -8.31 20.57 -25.23
CA PRO A 106 -9.61 20.32 -25.82
C PRO A 106 -10.20 18.94 -25.45
N LYS A 107 -9.36 17.93 -25.20
CA LYS A 107 -9.77 16.58 -24.80
C LYS A 107 -10.39 16.55 -23.40
N TYR A 108 -9.78 17.27 -22.44
CA TYR A 108 -10.17 17.18 -21.02
C TYR A 108 -10.93 18.40 -20.49
N ARG A 109 -11.01 19.52 -21.23
CA ARG A 109 -11.72 20.74 -20.78
C ARG A 109 -13.19 20.51 -20.42
N ALA A 110 -13.82 19.49 -21.00
CA ALA A 110 -15.22 19.13 -20.73
C ALA A 110 -15.46 18.69 -19.27
N LEU A 111 -14.41 18.26 -18.55
CA LEU A 111 -14.48 17.99 -17.11
C LEU A 111 -14.88 19.23 -16.29
N LEU A 112 -14.73 20.43 -16.86
CA LEU A 112 -15.10 21.70 -16.23
C LEU A 112 -16.28 22.38 -16.95
N ALA A 113 -17.09 21.64 -17.70
CA ALA A 113 -18.29 22.20 -18.33
C ALA A 113 -19.19 22.87 -17.29
N GLY A 114 -19.59 24.13 -17.53
CA GLY A 114 -20.36 24.95 -16.58
C GLY A 114 -19.49 25.95 -15.80
N ILE A 115 -18.16 25.85 -15.85
CA ILE A 115 -17.26 26.81 -15.18
C ILE A 115 -17.42 28.24 -15.70
N GLU A 116 -17.81 28.40 -16.96
CA GLU A 116 -18.10 29.69 -17.60
C GLU A 116 -19.33 30.39 -17.01
N ARG A 117 -20.06 29.75 -16.10
CA ARG A 117 -21.17 30.33 -15.31
C ARG A 117 -20.74 30.76 -13.90
N ALA A 118 -19.52 30.41 -13.46
CA ALA A 118 -19.00 30.76 -12.14
C ALA A 118 -18.76 32.27 -11.97
N ASP A 119 -19.16 32.81 -10.82
CA ASP A 119 -18.88 34.17 -10.40
C ASP A 119 -17.39 34.38 -10.12
N SER A 120 -16.74 33.38 -9.54
CA SER A 120 -15.29 33.32 -9.40
C SER A 120 -14.69 31.94 -9.55
N VAL A 121 -13.42 31.90 -9.94
CA VAL A 121 -12.63 30.69 -10.13
C VAL A 121 -11.27 30.84 -9.44
N THR A 122 -10.90 29.84 -8.63
CA THR A 122 -9.51 29.67 -8.19
C THR A 122 -8.79 28.76 -9.20
N TRP A 123 -7.60 29.13 -9.66
CA TRP A 123 -6.80 28.29 -10.57
C TRP A 123 -5.31 28.36 -10.21
N ASN A 124 -4.64 27.21 -10.05
CA ASN A 124 -3.22 27.19 -9.68
C ASN A 124 -2.36 26.60 -10.81
N PRO A 125 -1.82 27.44 -11.70
CA PRO A 125 -0.82 27.01 -12.68
C PRO A 125 0.40 26.29 -12.07
N HIS A 126 0.71 26.53 -10.79
CA HIS A 126 1.81 25.81 -10.11
C HIS A 126 1.53 24.35 -9.79
N LYS A 127 0.29 23.90 -10.04
CA LYS A 127 -0.09 22.51 -9.90
C LYS A 127 -0.02 21.82 -11.27
N LEU A 128 -1.13 21.39 -11.86
CA LEU A 128 -1.16 20.56 -13.07
C LEU A 128 -0.36 21.10 -14.27
N LEU A 129 -0.09 22.42 -14.36
CA LEU A 129 0.72 23.03 -15.43
C LEU A 129 2.20 23.22 -15.09
N ALA A 130 2.63 22.77 -13.92
CA ALA A 130 4.03 22.76 -13.45
C ALA A 130 4.73 24.13 -13.39
N ALA A 131 3.99 25.24 -13.24
CA ALA A 131 4.64 26.52 -12.92
C ALA A 131 5.33 26.45 -11.54
N PRO A 132 6.48 27.12 -11.31
CA PRO A 132 7.12 27.07 -10.00
C PRO A 132 6.26 27.68 -8.89
N GLN A 133 6.25 27.07 -7.70
CA GLN A 133 5.45 27.54 -6.57
C GLN A 133 5.94 28.91 -6.05
N GLN A 134 5.08 29.83 -5.61
CA GLN A 134 3.61 29.84 -5.71
C GLN A 134 3.14 30.51 -7.02
N CYS A 135 2.13 29.97 -7.69
CA CYS A 135 1.46 30.63 -8.82
C CYS A 135 -0.03 30.28 -8.79
N SER A 136 -0.84 31.12 -8.17
CA SER A 136 -2.28 30.92 -7.97
C SER A 136 -3.02 32.18 -8.42
N THR A 137 -4.14 32.01 -9.11
CA THR A 137 -4.97 33.09 -9.60
C THR A 137 -6.37 32.96 -9.02
N PHE A 138 -6.95 34.12 -8.71
CA PHE A 138 -8.36 34.29 -8.44
C PHE A 138 -8.94 35.09 -9.62
N LEU A 139 -9.88 34.48 -10.33
CA LEU A 139 -10.59 35.07 -11.46
C LEU A 139 -12.01 35.41 -11.01
N THR A 140 -12.54 36.54 -11.45
CA THR A 140 -13.93 36.93 -11.21
C THR A 140 -14.52 37.49 -12.49
N ARG A 141 -15.79 37.17 -12.76
CA ARG A 141 -16.53 37.77 -13.88
C ARG A 141 -16.93 39.22 -13.60
N HIS A 142 -16.90 39.63 -12.32
CA HIS A 142 -17.44 40.91 -11.86
C HIS A 142 -16.36 42.00 -11.94
N PRO A 143 -16.48 42.96 -12.87
CA PRO A 143 -15.49 44.03 -13.00
C PRO A 143 -15.47 44.90 -11.74
N ASN A 144 -14.29 45.37 -11.36
CA ASN A 144 -14.06 46.26 -10.22
C ASN A 144 -14.42 45.73 -8.82
N LEU A 145 -15.04 44.55 -8.69
CA LEU A 145 -15.48 43.99 -7.40
C LEU A 145 -14.35 43.94 -6.37
N LEU A 146 -13.19 43.44 -6.75
CA LEU A 146 -12.05 43.33 -5.84
C LEU A 146 -11.54 44.70 -5.35
N LYS A 147 -11.60 45.72 -6.19
CA LYS A 147 -11.25 47.10 -5.79
C LYS A 147 -12.29 47.64 -4.81
N GLN A 148 -13.58 47.47 -5.11
CA GLN A 148 -14.65 47.89 -4.21
C GLN A 148 -14.59 47.19 -2.84
N CYS A 149 -14.19 45.92 -2.82
CA CYS A 149 -14.12 45.12 -1.61
C CYS A 149 -12.88 45.41 -0.75
N HIS A 150 -11.72 45.68 -1.37
CA HIS A 150 -10.43 45.74 -0.66
C HIS A 150 -9.78 47.12 -0.60
N SER A 151 -10.32 48.11 -1.32
CA SER A 151 -9.70 49.43 -1.42
C SER A 151 -9.68 50.14 -0.06
N CYS A 152 -8.50 50.64 0.30
CA CYS A 152 -8.31 51.53 1.45
C CYS A 152 -7.92 52.96 1.01
N ASN A 153 -7.68 53.19 -0.29
CA ASN A 153 -7.26 54.48 -0.85
C ASN A 153 -6.10 55.15 -0.08
N ALA A 154 -5.11 54.35 0.30
CA ALA A 154 -3.92 54.83 1.01
C ALA A 154 -3.19 55.91 0.18
N SER A 155 -3.17 57.14 0.69
CA SER A 155 -2.65 58.32 -0.04
C SER A 155 -1.18 58.23 -0.40
N TYR A 156 -0.38 57.48 0.36
CA TYR A 156 1.06 57.30 0.11
C TYR A 156 1.37 56.32 -1.04
N LEU A 157 0.40 55.52 -1.51
CA LEU A 157 0.63 54.47 -2.51
C LEU A 157 -0.21 54.66 -3.78
N PHE A 158 -1.43 55.18 -3.63
CA PHE A 158 -2.41 55.32 -4.71
C PHE A 158 -2.68 56.79 -5.05
N GLN A 159 -1.61 57.53 -5.36
CA GLN A 159 -1.69 58.91 -5.83
C GLN A 159 -2.43 58.99 -7.18
N LYS A 160 -3.33 59.97 -7.34
CA LYS A 160 -4.14 60.14 -8.56
C LYS A 160 -3.49 61.07 -9.60
N ASP A 161 -2.48 61.83 -9.19
CA ASP A 161 -1.75 62.83 -9.96
C ASP A 161 -0.46 62.27 -10.60
N LYS A 162 -0.33 60.94 -10.70
CA LYS A 162 0.77 60.31 -11.44
C LYS A 162 0.70 60.69 -12.92
N PHE A 163 1.85 60.80 -13.56
CA PHE A 163 1.98 61.16 -14.98
C PHE A 163 1.45 60.10 -15.96
N TYR A 164 1.06 58.92 -15.47
CA TYR A 164 0.55 57.80 -16.24
C TYR A 164 -0.85 57.38 -15.77
N ASP A 165 -1.53 56.56 -16.57
CA ASP A 165 -2.86 56.05 -16.24
C ASP A 165 -2.83 55.13 -15.00
N THR A 166 -3.37 55.60 -13.88
CA THR A 166 -3.38 54.90 -12.59
C THR A 166 -4.25 53.63 -12.60
N LYS A 167 -5.00 53.33 -13.67
CA LYS A 167 -5.71 52.04 -13.79
C LYS A 167 -4.77 50.83 -13.80
N TYR A 168 -3.50 51.02 -14.15
CA TYR A 168 -2.48 49.98 -14.11
C TYR A 168 -1.97 49.70 -12.68
N ASP A 169 -2.25 50.59 -11.71
CA ASP A 169 -1.91 50.40 -10.31
C ASP A 169 -2.92 49.44 -9.65
N THR A 170 -2.56 48.16 -9.63
CA THR A 170 -3.43 47.09 -9.16
C THR A 170 -3.31 46.78 -7.67
N GLY A 171 -2.58 47.58 -6.88
CA GLY A 171 -2.36 47.28 -5.45
C GLY A 171 -3.65 47.26 -4.63
N ASP A 172 -4.55 48.22 -4.86
CA ASP A 172 -5.73 48.49 -4.02
C ASP A 172 -6.91 47.52 -4.25
N LYS A 173 -6.71 46.47 -5.05
CA LYS A 173 -7.69 45.37 -5.22
C LYS A 173 -7.26 44.08 -4.53
N HIS A 174 -6.23 44.15 -3.68
CA HIS A 174 -5.65 43.00 -3.00
C HIS A 174 -5.63 43.22 -1.49
N ILE A 175 -5.74 42.13 -0.74
CA ILE A 175 -5.58 42.14 0.72
C ILE A 175 -4.11 42.43 1.11
N GLN A 176 -3.16 42.06 0.25
CA GLN A 176 -1.72 42.28 0.47
C GLN A 176 -1.28 43.66 -0.04
N CYS A 177 -0.38 44.34 0.70
CA CYS A 177 0.30 45.54 0.22
C CYS A 177 1.44 45.18 -0.75
N GLY A 178 2.58 44.68 -0.23
CA GLY A 178 3.68 44.17 -1.05
C GLY A 178 3.36 42.78 -1.63
N ARG A 179 3.59 42.57 -2.92
CA ARG A 179 3.26 41.32 -3.61
C ARG A 179 4.33 40.89 -4.60
N ARG A 180 4.62 39.58 -4.64
CA ARG A 180 5.58 39.00 -5.59
C ARG A 180 5.01 38.96 -7.02
N ALA A 181 5.87 39.07 -8.02
CA ALA A 181 5.51 38.97 -9.43
C ALA A 181 5.35 37.51 -9.90
N ASP A 182 4.51 36.72 -9.22
CA ASP A 182 4.33 35.28 -9.50
C ASP A 182 3.75 34.98 -10.89
N VAL A 183 3.16 35.99 -11.55
CA VAL A 183 2.69 35.87 -12.93
C VAL A 183 3.83 35.74 -13.94
N PHE A 184 5.01 36.31 -13.66
CA PHE A 184 6.10 36.39 -14.64
C PHE A 184 6.64 35.01 -15.03
N LYS A 185 6.88 34.13 -14.05
CA LYS A 185 7.33 32.75 -14.30
C LYS A 185 6.33 31.94 -15.12
N PHE A 186 5.03 32.13 -14.89
CA PHE A 186 4.00 31.45 -15.67
C PHE A 186 3.88 32.03 -17.07
N TRP A 187 3.89 33.36 -17.19
CA TRP A 187 3.92 34.05 -18.48
C TRP A 187 5.11 33.60 -19.33
N LEU A 188 6.32 33.54 -18.77
CA LEU A 188 7.52 33.11 -19.49
C LEU A 188 7.39 31.66 -19.95
N MET A 189 6.92 30.76 -19.08
CA MET A 189 6.65 29.37 -19.43
C MET A 189 5.61 29.25 -20.55
N TRP A 190 4.53 30.05 -20.49
CA TRP A 190 3.50 30.06 -21.52
C TRP A 190 4.03 30.62 -22.85
N LYS A 191 4.84 31.68 -22.82
CA LYS A 191 5.49 32.21 -24.03
C LYS A 191 6.44 31.19 -24.66
N ALA A 192 7.19 30.45 -23.86
CA ALA A 192 8.13 29.44 -24.36
C ALA A 192 7.44 28.19 -24.92
N LYS A 193 6.40 27.69 -24.23
CA LYS A 193 5.68 26.46 -24.63
C LYS A 193 4.56 26.71 -25.64
N GLY A 194 3.99 27.91 -25.63
CA GLY A 194 2.69 28.20 -26.25
C GLY A 194 1.55 27.42 -25.58
N THR A 195 0.31 27.74 -25.95
CA THR A 195 -0.87 26.99 -25.49
C THR A 195 -0.79 25.53 -25.90
N LEU A 196 -0.29 25.23 -27.11
CA LEU A 196 -0.11 23.86 -27.60
C LEU A 196 0.90 23.06 -26.76
N GLY A 197 1.97 23.68 -26.26
CA GLY A 197 2.92 23.01 -25.37
C GLY A 197 2.34 22.74 -23.99
N LEU A 198 1.50 23.64 -23.46
CA LEU A 198 0.75 23.40 -22.21
C LEU A 198 -0.29 22.30 -22.39
N GLN A 199 -0.98 22.27 -23.53
CA GLN A 199 -1.88 21.17 -23.91
C GLN A 199 -1.16 19.83 -23.91
N ARG A 200 -0.06 19.70 -24.66
CA ARG A 200 0.73 18.46 -24.73
C ARG A 200 1.21 18.02 -23.34
N HIS A 201 1.62 18.96 -22.50
CA HIS A 201 2.01 18.68 -21.12
C HIS A 201 0.85 18.07 -20.33
N ALA A 202 -0.31 18.73 -20.30
CA ALA A 202 -1.48 18.22 -19.58
C ALA A 202 -1.90 16.84 -20.12
N GLU A 203 -2.05 16.70 -21.44
CA GLU A 203 -2.47 15.45 -22.07
C GLU A 203 -1.50 14.29 -21.78
N LYS A 204 -0.19 14.54 -21.76
CA LYS A 204 0.80 13.54 -21.39
C LYS A 204 0.64 13.06 -19.94
N VAL A 205 0.37 13.98 -19.01
CA VAL A 205 0.17 13.63 -17.60
C VAL A 205 -1.10 12.80 -17.41
N PHE A 206 -2.19 13.13 -18.12
CA PHE A 206 -3.40 12.29 -18.14
C PHE A 206 -3.13 10.91 -18.76
N GLU A 207 -2.41 10.83 -19.89
CA GLU A 207 -2.04 9.55 -20.53
C GLU A 207 -1.27 8.63 -19.56
N MET A 208 -0.34 9.18 -18.77
CA MET A 208 0.40 8.39 -17.77
C MET A 208 -0.49 7.95 -16.60
N ALA A 209 -1.48 8.74 -16.20
CA ALA A 209 -2.43 8.35 -15.16
C ALA A 209 -3.38 7.23 -15.66
N GLU A 210 -3.86 7.33 -16.90
CA GLU A 210 -4.64 6.28 -17.57
C GLU A 210 -3.82 4.99 -17.68
N PHE A 211 -2.56 5.08 -18.13
CA PHE A 211 -1.66 3.94 -18.23
C PHE A 211 -1.40 3.30 -16.85
N PHE A 212 -1.06 4.09 -15.83
CA PHE A 212 -0.81 3.59 -14.48
C PHE A 212 -2.05 2.90 -13.90
N THR A 213 -3.24 3.48 -14.12
CA THR A 213 -4.52 2.89 -13.69
C THR A 213 -4.73 1.51 -14.29
N GLU A 214 -4.50 1.36 -15.60
CA GLU A 214 -4.65 0.07 -16.27
C GLU A 214 -3.64 -0.97 -15.75
N GLN A 215 -2.39 -0.55 -15.52
CA GLN A 215 -1.38 -1.45 -14.94
C GLN A 215 -1.73 -1.88 -13.51
N ILE A 216 -2.32 -1.01 -12.70
CA ILE A 216 -2.80 -1.36 -11.36
C ILE A 216 -3.92 -2.40 -11.43
N ARG A 217 -4.91 -2.23 -12.33
CA ARG A 217 -6.04 -3.18 -12.49
C ARG A 217 -5.59 -4.59 -12.86
N GLN A 218 -4.52 -4.69 -13.65
CA GLN A 218 -3.99 -5.96 -14.14
C GLN A 218 -3.02 -6.64 -13.15
N ARG A 219 -2.65 -5.98 -12.05
CA ARG A 219 -1.60 -6.43 -11.13
C ARG A 219 -2.20 -7.07 -9.88
N ASP A 220 -1.88 -8.34 -9.63
CA ASP A 220 -2.27 -8.99 -8.38
C ASP A 220 -1.71 -8.27 -7.14
N GLY A 221 -2.52 -8.19 -6.09
CA GLY A 221 -2.23 -7.45 -4.87
C GLY A 221 -2.37 -5.93 -5.00
N PHE A 222 -3.00 -5.39 -6.04
CA PHE A 222 -3.36 -3.98 -6.11
C PHE A 222 -4.85 -3.80 -6.35
N GLU A 223 -5.46 -2.81 -5.71
CA GLU A 223 -6.89 -2.53 -5.82
C GLU A 223 -7.16 -1.04 -5.97
N MET A 224 -8.01 -0.68 -6.92
CA MET A 224 -8.44 0.70 -7.14
C MET A 224 -9.41 1.15 -6.05
N VAL A 225 -9.19 2.37 -5.53
CA VAL A 225 -10.10 3.01 -4.57
C VAL A 225 -11.33 3.60 -5.27
N VAL A 226 -11.13 4.10 -6.49
CA VAL A 226 -12.16 4.58 -7.41
C VAL A 226 -11.97 3.83 -8.72
N ALA A 227 -13.04 3.18 -9.20
CA ALA A 227 -12.96 2.32 -10.38
C ALA A 227 -12.41 3.09 -11.60
N GLU A 228 -12.96 4.26 -11.89
CA GLU A 228 -12.57 5.13 -13.01
C GLU A 228 -12.17 6.52 -12.49
N PRO A 229 -10.87 6.80 -12.28
CA PRO A 229 -10.41 8.14 -11.92
C PRO A 229 -10.66 9.15 -13.05
N GLU A 230 -11.16 10.34 -12.71
CA GLU A 230 -11.45 11.39 -13.70
C GLU A 230 -10.26 12.32 -13.99
N CYS A 231 -9.25 12.31 -13.11
CA CYS A 231 -8.10 13.19 -13.17
C CYS A 231 -6.80 12.39 -13.06
N THR A 232 -5.68 13.10 -12.90
CA THR A 232 -4.34 12.49 -12.80
C THR A 232 -4.02 11.93 -11.41
N ASN A 233 -5.04 11.89 -10.53
CA ASN A 233 -5.01 11.27 -9.22
C ASN A 233 -5.35 9.79 -9.34
N VAL A 234 -4.38 8.90 -9.13
CA VAL A 234 -4.66 7.46 -9.05
C VAL A 234 -4.62 7.03 -7.59
N CYS A 235 -5.78 6.61 -7.07
CA CYS A 235 -5.95 6.16 -5.69
C CYS A 235 -6.07 4.64 -5.64
N PHE A 236 -5.18 3.96 -4.90
CA PHE A 236 -5.13 2.50 -4.86
C PHE A 236 -4.57 1.96 -3.54
N TRP A 237 -4.99 0.76 -3.18
CA TRP A 237 -4.39 -0.05 -2.11
C TRP A 237 -3.36 -1.02 -2.70
N TYR A 238 -2.38 -1.36 -1.87
CA TYR A 238 -1.55 -2.55 -2.06
C TYR A 238 -1.92 -3.58 -1.00
N LEU A 239 -2.22 -4.80 -1.43
CA LEU A 239 -2.55 -5.95 -0.60
C LEU A 239 -1.34 -6.88 -0.57
N PRO A 240 -0.59 -6.91 0.56
CA PRO A 240 0.50 -7.86 0.72
C PRO A 240 -0.04 -9.29 0.66
N PRO A 241 0.78 -10.30 0.32
CA PRO A 241 0.35 -11.69 0.21
C PRO A 241 -0.46 -12.19 1.41
N SER A 242 -0.11 -11.73 2.62
CA SER A 242 -0.79 -12.08 3.87
C SER A 242 -2.25 -11.59 3.98
N LEU A 243 -2.66 -10.61 3.17
CA LEU A 243 -4.02 -10.03 3.20
C LEU A 243 -4.89 -10.43 2.02
N ARG A 244 -4.32 -11.03 0.96
CA ARG A 244 -5.06 -11.30 -0.29
C ARG A 244 -6.22 -12.29 -0.10
N SER A 245 -6.05 -13.27 0.79
CA SER A 245 -7.04 -14.33 1.06
C SER A 245 -7.85 -14.10 2.33
N CYS A 246 -7.69 -12.95 3.01
CA CYS A 246 -8.41 -12.66 4.24
C CYS A 246 -9.88 -12.25 3.96
N PRO A 247 -10.84 -12.61 4.83
CA PRO A 247 -12.19 -12.06 4.80
C PRO A 247 -12.16 -10.53 4.88
N ARG A 248 -13.07 -9.84 4.18
CA ARG A 248 -13.13 -8.36 4.11
C ARG A 248 -13.90 -7.76 5.29
N ASP A 249 -13.50 -8.07 6.51
CA ASP A 249 -14.08 -7.59 7.76
C ASP A 249 -13.36 -6.36 8.35
N GLU A 250 -13.77 -5.91 9.54
CA GLU A 250 -13.12 -4.78 10.23
C GLU A 250 -11.65 -5.05 10.58
N GLU A 251 -11.28 -6.32 10.84
CA GLU A 251 -9.90 -6.70 11.11
C GLU A 251 -9.05 -6.56 9.86
N PHE A 252 -9.58 -6.96 8.70
CA PHE A 252 -8.95 -6.72 7.40
C PHE A 252 -8.73 -5.23 7.15
N LEU A 253 -9.74 -4.38 7.36
CA LEU A 253 -9.60 -2.93 7.17
C LEU A 253 -8.54 -2.34 8.12
N THR A 254 -8.51 -2.80 9.37
CA THR A 254 -7.51 -2.40 10.37
C THR A 254 -6.09 -2.79 9.95
N LYS A 255 -5.90 -4.01 9.42
CA LYS A 255 -4.61 -4.48 8.90
C LYS A 255 -4.21 -3.70 7.65
N LEU A 256 -5.13 -3.52 6.70
CA LEU A 256 -4.91 -2.78 5.46
C LEU A 256 -4.52 -1.32 5.74
N HIS A 257 -5.15 -0.67 6.72
CA HIS A 257 -4.81 0.70 7.14
C HIS A 257 -3.33 0.86 7.54
N ARG A 258 -2.67 -0.21 8.01
CA ARG A 258 -1.25 -0.18 8.42
C ARG A 258 -0.28 -0.42 7.26
N VAL A 259 -0.75 -0.87 6.10
CA VAL A 259 0.12 -1.26 4.96
C VAL A 259 0.79 -0.03 4.35
N ALA A 260 0.02 0.95 3.89
CA ALA A 260 0.57 2.12 3.19
C ALA A 260 1.59 2.93 4.04
N PRO A 261 1.36 3.18 5.36
CA PRO A 261 2.38 3.77 6.24
C PRO A 261 3.71 3.01 6.27
N LYS A 262 3.66 1.67 6.39
CA LYS A 262 4.87 0.82 6.47
C LYS A 262 5.66 0.86 5.16
N ILE A 263 4.97 0.76 4.03
CA ILE A 263 5.62 0.85 2.71
C ILE A 263 6.21 2.24 2.51
N LYS A 264 5.49 3.32 2.88
CA LYS A 264 5.99 4.69 2.82
C LYS A 264 7.26 4.88 3.66
N GLU A 265 7.30 4.36 4.88
CA GLU A 265 8.48 4.42 5.74
C GLU A 265 9.70 3.78 5.04
N ARG A 266 9.51 2.61 4.42
CA ARG A 266 10.58 1.92 3.69
C ARG A 266 11.02 2.70 2.45
N MET A 267 10.09 3.25 1.67
CA MET A 267 10.40 4.13 0.53
C MET A 267 11.28 5.32 0.96
N MET A 268 10.94 5.97 2.07
CA MET A 268 11.67 7.14 2.59
C MET A 268 13.06 6.78 3.10
N LYS A 269 13.21 5.64 3.79
CA LYS A 269 14.50 5.16 4.29
C LYS A 269 15.45 4.76 3.18
N GLU A 270 14.92 4.16 2.12
CA GLU A 270 15.70 3.80 0.94
C GLU A 270 16.02 5.01 0.05
N GLY A 271 15.17 6.04 0.07
CA GLY A 271 15.29 7.20 -0.82
C GLY A 271 14.91 6.91 -2.27
N SER A 272 14.16 5.83 -2.52
CA SER A 272 13.83 5.36 -3.87
C SER A 272 12.70 6.16 -4.52
N MET A 273 11.65 6.53 -3.77
CA MET A 273 10.53 7.33 -4.28
C MET A 273 9.72 7.97 -3.14
N MET A 274 8.82 8.90 -3.49
CA MET A 274 7.97 9.58 -2.52
C MET A 274 6.50 9.68 -2.98
N ILE A 275 5.66 8.74 -2.55
CA ILE A 275 4.21 8.75 -2.81
C ILE A 275 3.45 9.04 -1.50
N THR A 276 2.39 9.83 -1.56
CA THR A 276 1.55 10.11 -0.39
C THR A 276 0.52 9.03 -0.16
N TYR A 277 0.12 8.85 1.10
CA TYR A 277 -1.03 8.02 1.47
C TYR A 277 -1.91 8.79 2.46
N GLN A 278 -3.18 8.42 2.52
CA GLN A 278 -4.14 8.99 3.46
C GLN A 278 -5.38 8.09 3.57
N PRO A 279 -6.16 8.18 4.66
CA PRO A 279 -7.50 7.62 4.70
C PRO A 279 -8.51 8.59 4.05
N LEU A 280 -9.71 8.11 3.76
CA LEU A 280 -10.82 8.96 3.32
C LEU A 280 -12.15 8.39 3.80
N ARG A 281 -12.86 9.11 4.69
CA ARG A 281 -14.11 8.63 5.29
C ARG A 281 -13.89 7.24 5.92
N GLN A 282 -14.66 6.23 5.50
CA GLN A 282 -14.55 4.85 5.98
C GLN A 282 -13.42 4.05 5.28
N LYS A 283 -12.78 4.62 4.25
CA LYS A 283 -11.73 3.96 3.48
C LYS A 283 -10.40 4.01 4.27
N PRO A 284 -9.75 2.86 4.54
CA PRO A 284 -8.46 2.82 5.23
C PRO A 284 -7.36 3.45 4.36
N ASN A 285 -6.17 3.70 4.94
CA ASN A 285 -5.06 4.32 4.21
C ASN A 285 -4.81 3.67 2.85
N PHE A 286 -4.90 4.47 1.79
CA PHE A 286 -4.53 4.12 0.43
C PHE A 286 -3.46 5.06 -0.10
N PHE A 287 -2.73 4.63 -1.13
CA PHE A 287 -1.83 5.50 -1.86
C PHE A 287 -2.61 6.43 -2.78
N ARG A 288 -2.18 7.68 -2.85
CA ARG A 288 -2.59 8.63 -3.88
C ARG A 288 -1.36 9.04 -4.66
N LEU A 289 -1.24 8.48 -5.86
CA LEU A 289 -0.29 8.95 -6.85
C LEU A 289 -0.90 10.16 -7.57
N VAL A 290 -0.14 11.26 -7.61
CA VAL A 290 -0.53 12.48 -8.32
C VAL A 290 0.54 12.78 -9.34
N LEU A 291 0.16 12.80 -10.61
CA LEU A 291 1.09 13.10 -11.69
C LEU A 291 1.00 14.58 -12.06
N GLN A 292 2.17 15.21 -12.17
CA GLN A 292 2.34 16.61 -12.58
C GLN A 292 3.48 16.77 -13.59
N ASN A 293 4.43 15.83 -13.64
CA ASN A 293 5.60 15.93 -14.47
C ASN A 293 5.38 15.22 -15.82
N SER A 294 5.34 15.97 -16.92
CA SER A 294 5.19 15.40 -18.26
C SER A 294 6.45 14.71 -18.80
N SER A 295 7.57 14.76 -18.06
CA SER A 295 8.78 14.00 -18.41
C SER A 295 8.70 12.54 -17.97
N LEU A 296 7.62 12.12 -17.29
CA LEU A 296 7.42 10.74 -16.88
C LEU A 296 7.12 9.84 -18.07
N GLU A 297 7.70 8.65 -18.03
CA GLU A 297 7.53 7.59 -19.01
C GLU A 297 6.77 6.40 -18.43
N LYS A 298 6.33 5.50 -19.32
CA LYS A 298 5.64 4.25 -18.91
C LYS A 298 6.54 3.35 -18.05
N SER A 299 7.84 3.37 -18.30
CA SER A 299 8.87 2.70 -17.50
C SER A 299 8.87 3.17 -16.04
N ASP A 300 8.72 4.48 -15.81
CA ASP A 300 8.63 5.05 -14.45
C ASP A 300 7.38 4.55 -13.73
N MET A 301 6.24 4.48 -14.44
CA MET A 301 4.98 3.98 -13.90
C MET A 301 5.11 2.52 -13.46
N LEU A 302 5.71 1.68 -14.29
CA LEU A 302 5.99 0.27 -13.94
C LEU A 302 6.99 0.16 -12.79
N HIS A 303 8.02 1.01 -12.75
CA HIS A 303 8.98 1.05 -11.67
C HIS A 303 8.30 1.33 -10.32
N ILE A 304 7.40 2.32 -10.27
CA ILE A 304 6.62 2.65 -9.08
C ILE A 304 5.83 1.42 -8.59
N ILE A 305 5.08 0.76 -9.47
CA ILE A 305 4.26 -0.41 -9.11
C ILE A 305 5.15 -1.53 -8.57
N ASN A 306 6.21 -1.89 -9.29
CA ASN A 306 7.14 -2.94 -8.89
C ASN A 306 7.79 -2.63 -7.54
N LYS A 307 8.13 -1.36 -7.31
CA LYS A 307 8.79 -0.94 -6.08
C LYS A 307 7.85 -0.97 -4.89
N ILE A 308 6.57 -0.57 -5.04
CA ILE A 308 5.55 -0.74 -3.99
C ILE A 308 5.40 -2.22 -3.63
N ALA A 309 5.32 -3.09 -4.64
CA ALA A 309 5.20 -4.53 -4.43
C ALA A 309 6.41 -5.09 -3.66
N GLN A 310 7.63 -4.78 -4.10
CA GLN A 310 8.87 -5.20 -3.43
C GLN A 310 8.91 -4.76 -1.96
N LEU A 311 8.54 -3.50 -1.69
CA LEU A 311 8.57 -2.95 -0.33
C LEU A 311 7.46 -3.50 0.57
N GLY A 312 6.39 -4.04 -0.01
CA GLY A 312 5.23 -4.56 0.69
C GLY A 312 5.15 -6.08 0.82
N GLU A 313 5.93 -6.83 0.05
CA GLU A 313 5.81 -8.30 -0.06
C GLU A 313 6.05 -9.04 1.27
N ASP A 314 7.04 -8.61 2.04
CA ASP A 314 7.49 -9.22 3.29
C ASP A 314 6.85 -8.58 4.55
N LEU A 315 5.70 -7.92 4.41
CA LEU A 315 4.98 -7.34 5.55
C LEU A 315 4.33 -8.45 6.41
N ALA A 316 5.17 -9.30 7.00
CA ALA A 316 4.82 -10.24 8.07
C ALA A 316 5.07 -9.59 9.44
N ASP A 317 4.16 -9.82 10.39
CA ASP A 317 4.26 -9.24 11.74
C ASP A 317 5.15 -10.06 12.70
N SER A 318 5.41 -11.33 12.37
CA SER A 318 6.31 -12.22 13.12
C SER A 318 6.84 -13.36 12.26
N VAL A 319 8.01 -13.90 12.62
CA VAL A 319 8.57 -15.14 12.06
C VAL A 319 8.79 -16.14 13.18
N THR A 320 8.30 -17.37 12.99
CA THR A 320 8.66 -18.51 13.83
C THR A 320 9.79 -19.27 13.17
N TRP A 321 10.93 -19.37 13.85
CA TRP A 321 12.11 -20.02 13.34
C TRP A 321 12.52 -21.20 14.22
N ASN A 322 12.70 -22.37 13.60
CA ASN A 322 13.02 -23.61 14.29
C ASN A 322 14.41 -24.10 13.85
N PRO A 323 15.52 -23.57 14.41
CA PRO A 323 16.87 -23.94 14.00
C PRO A 323 17.18 -25.44 14.19
N HIS A 324 16.46 -26.12 15.08
CA HIS A 324 16.61 -27.57 15.26
C HIS A 324 16.15 -28.41 14.06
N LYS A 325 15.40 -27.83 13.11
CA LYS A 325 14.91 -28.57 11.94
C LYS A 325 15.91 -28.58 10.79
N LEU A 326 16.53 -27.45 10.46
CA LEU A 326 17.43 -27.37 9.29
C LEU A 326 18.90 -27.31 9.68
N LEU A 327 19.24 -26.71 10.81
CA LEU A 327 20.63 -26.41 11.18
C LEU A 327 21.24 -27.44 12.13
N ALA A 328 20.54 -28.57 12.35
CA ALA A 328 20.90 -29.59 13.33
C ALA A 328 21.17 -29.04 14.74
N ALA A 329 20.56 -27.90 15.10
CA ALA A 329 20.63 -27.42 16.47
C ALA A 329 20.03 -28.50 17.40
N PRO A 330 20.65 -28.83 18.54
CA PRO A 330 20.12 -29.85 19.43
C PRO A 330 18.66 -29.54 19.80
N GLN A 331 17.83 -30.59 19.93
CA GLN A 331 16.37 -30.48 20.04
C GLN A 331 15.89 -29.44 21.07
N GLN A 332 14.68 -28.91 20.82
CA GLN A 332 13.95 -27.90 21.62
C GLN A 332 14.38 -26.43 21.45
N CYS A 333 15.10 -26.07 20.38
CA CYS A 333 15.38 -24.66 20.08
C CYS A 333 14.36 -24.09 19.07
N SER A 334 13.41 -23.28 19.53
CA SER A 334 12.46 -22.53 18.69
C SER A 334 12.55 -21.05 19.05
N THR A 335 12.60 -20.19 18.04
CA THR A 335 12.76 -18.74 18.20
C THR A 335 11.57 -18.03 17.56
N PHE A 336 10.89 -17.19 18.34
CA PHE A 336 9.88 -16.27 17.83
C PHE A 336 10.51 -14.90 17.65
N LEU A 337 10.63 -14.46 16.41
CA LEU A 337 11.09 -13.13 16.07
C LEU A 337 9.85 -12.25 15.85
N THR A 338 9.60 -11.36 16.79
CA THR A 338 8.51 -10.38 16.72
C THR A 338 9.05 -9.04 16.22
N ARG A 339 8.37 -8.42 15.26
CA ARG A 339 8.79 -7.11 14.74
C ARG A 339 8.67 -6.00 15.79
N HIS A 340 7.72 -6.11 16.71
CA HIS A 340 7.59 -5.19 17.84
C HIS A 340 8.67 -5.48 18.89
N PRO A 341 9.62 -4.54 19.13
CA PRO A 341 10.58 -4.69 20.20
C PRO A 341 9.83 -4.75 21.53
N ASN A 342 10.15 -5.76 22.36
CA ASN A 342 9.55 -6.02 23.67
C ASN A 342 8.14 -6.63 23.70
N LEU A 343 7.53 -7.01 22.57
CA LEU A 343 6.21 -7.66 22.60
C LEU A 343 6.18 -8.88 23.51
N LEU A 344 7.13 -9.80 23.35
CA LEU A 344 7.26 -10.98 24.21
C LEU A 344 7.52 -10.61 25.68
N LYS A 345 8.24 -9.51 25.94
CA LYS A 345 8.44 -9.02 27.31
C LYS A 345 7.14 -8.50 27.90
N GLN A 346 6.32 -7.76 27.14
CA GLN A 346 5.03 -7.26 27.61
C GLN A 346 4.04 -8.40 27.88
N CYS A 347 4.05 -9.44 27.05
CA CYS A 347 3.18 -10.60 27.23
C CYS A 347 3.58 -11.52 28.39
N HIS A 348 4.86 -11.51 28.80
CA HIS A 348 5.39 -12.51 29.74
C HIS A 348 6.05 -11.92 30.99
N SER A 349 6.28 -10.61 31.07
CA SER A 349 6.95 -10.00 32.22
C SER A 349 6.04 -10.01 33.43
N CYS A 350 6.47 -10.76 34.44
CA CYS A 350 5.88 -10.76 35.78
C CYS A 350 6.69 -9.87 36.75
N ASN A 351 7.77 -9.22 36.29
CA ASN A 351 8.68 -8.38 37.08
C ASN A 351 9.09 -9.02 38.42
N ALA A 352 9.49 -10.29 38.37
CA ALA A 352 9.90 -11.05 39.54
C ALA A 352 11.13 -10.40 40.21
N SER A 353 10.94 -9.84 41.42
CA SER A 353 11.97 -9.05 42.13
C SER A 353 13.26 -9.81 42.43
N TYR A 354 13.20 -11.14 42.50
CA TYR A 354 14.36 -12.01 42.74
C TYR A 354 15.21 -12.29 41.47
N LEU A 355 14.71 -12.01 40.26
CA LEU A 355 15.40 -12.25 38.98
C LEU A 355 16.00 -10.98 38.35
N PHE A 356 15.40 -9.81 38.63
CA PHE A 356 15.73 -8.54 37.96
C PHE A 356 16.15 -7.47 38.98
N GLN A 357 17.31 -7.69 39.61
CA GLN A 357 17.90 -6.72 40.53
C GLN A 357 18.36 -5.45 39.78
N LYS A 358 18.24 -4.30 40.45
CA LYS A 358 18.49 -2.97 39.85
C LYS A 358 19.97 -2.57 39.82
N ASP A 359 20.82 -3.34 40.47
CA ASP A 359 22.26 -3.11 40.67
C ASP A 359 23.15 -3.87 39.66
N LYS A 360 22.58 -4.34 38.54
CA LYS A 360 23.33 -5.02 37.47
C LYS A 360 24.24 -4.05 36.71
N PHE A 361 25.54 -4.35 36.66
CA PHE A 361 26.57 -3.60 35.92
C PHE A 361 26.61 -3.89 34.40
N TYR A 362 25.51 -4.37 33.81
CA TYR A 362 25.39 -4.70 32.38
C TYR A 362 24.01 -4.31 31.84
N ASP A 363 23.87 -4.24 30.51
CA ASP A 363 22.59 -3.92 29.88
C ASP A 363 21.56 -5.04 30.18
N THR A 364 20.58 -4.72 31.03
CA THR A 364 19.51 -5.62 31.44
C THR A 364 18.58 -6.02 30.29
N LYS A 365 18.70 -5.40 29.10
CA LYS A 365 18.05 -5.89 27.88
C LYS A 365 18.56 -7.28 27.47
N TYR A 366 19.71 -7.74 27.95
CA TYR A 366 20.18 -9.11 27.72
C TYR A 366 19.52 -10.14 28.64
N ASP A 367 18.77 -9.72 29.66
CA ASP A 367 18.02 -10.64 30.51
C ASP A 367 16.85 -11.25 29.73
N THR A 368 16.87 -12.57 29.54
CA THR A 368 15.86 -13.32 28.77
C THR A 368 14.76 -13.95 29.64
N GLY A 369 14.90 -13.92 30.97
CA GLY A 369 13.98 -14.58 31.91
C GLY A 369 12.51 -14.16 31.76
N ASP A 370 12.26 -12.88 31.49
CA ASP A 370 10.92 -12.28 31.34
C ASP A 370 10.44 -12.22 29.88
N LYS A 371 11.24 -12.74 28.94
CA LYS A 371 10.90 -12.77 27.51
C LYS A 371 10.34 -14.11 27.06
N HIS A 372 10.29 -15.09 27.97
CA HIS A 372 9.92 -16.47 27.66
C HIS A 372 9.07 -17.07 28.78
N ILE A 373 8.03 -17.83 28.39
CA ILE A 373 7.10 -18.52 29.29
C ILE A 373 7.81 -19.49 30.26
N GLN A 374 8.97 -20.02 29.88
CA GLN A 374 9.69 -21.03 30.66
C GLN A 374 10.60 -20.47 31.77
N CYS A 375 10.65 -19.15 31.98
CA CYS A 375 11.38 -18.51 33.09
C CYS A 375 12.85 -19.01 33.24
N GLY A 376 13.53 -19.23 32.11
CA GLY A 376 14.94 -19.63 32.06
C GLY A 376 15.29 -21.09 32.43
N ARG A 377 14.31 -21.97 32.68
CA ARG A 377 14.59 -23.35 33.17
C ARG A 377 15.32 -24.26 32.17
N ARG A 378 15.35 -23.90 30.88
CA ARG A 378 16.18 -24.57 29.86
C ARG A 378 16.79 -23.50 28.96
N ALA A 379 18.12 -23.38 28.97
CA ALA A 379 18.85 -22.47 28.08
C ALA A 379 18.95 -23.06 26.67
N ASP A 380 17.82 -23.44 26.04
CA ASP A 380 17.83 -24.12 24.74
C ASP A 380 18.44 -23.25 23.63
N VAL A 381 18.27 -21.93 23.72
CA VAL A 381 18.92 -20.96 22.82
C VAL A 381 20.45 -20.95 22.98
N PHE A 382 20.98 -21.30 24.15
CA PHE A 382 22.43 -21.37 24.37
C PHE A 382 23.07 -22.50 23.58
N LYS A 383 22.36 -23.62 23.38
CA LYS A 383 22.82 -24.72 22.52
C LYS A 383 23.03 -24.24 21.09
N PHE A 384 22.08 -23.45 20.59
CA PHE A 384 22.19 -22.85 19.26
C PHE A 384 23.28 -21.77 19.19
N TRP A 385 23.40 -20.93 20.23
CA TRP A 385 24.48 -19.96 20.32
C TRP A 385 25.87 -20.61 20.32
N LEU A 386 26.08 -21.68 21.08
CA LEU A 386 27.33 -22.45 21.07
C LEU A 386 27.65 -22.99 19.68
N MET A 387 26.66 -23.56 19.00
CA MET A 387 26.82 -24.04 17.63
C MET A 387 27.15 -22.89 16.66
N TRP A 388 26.49 -21.75 16.80
CA TRP A 388 26.78 -20.56 16.00
C TRP A 388 28.19 -20.04 16.27
N LYS A 389 28.63 -20.01 17.52
CA LYS A 389 30.00 -19.62 17.89
C LYS A 389 31.05 -20.58 17.34
N ALA A 390 30.77 -21.89 17.34
CA ALA A 390 31.69 -22.91 16.84
C ALA A 390 31.79 -22.92 15.30
N LYS A 391 30.65 -22.84 14.60
CA LYS A 391 30.62 -22.92 13.12
C LYS A 391 30.74 -21.56 12.43
N GLY A 392 30.38 -20.48 13.12
CA GLY A 392 30.18 -19.17 12.51
C GLY A 392 28.98 -19.13 11.57
N THR A 393 28.62 -17.93 11.12
CA THR A 393 27.53 -17.74 10.14
C THR A 393 27.79 -18.50 8.84
N LEU A 394 29.02 -18.44 8.33
CA LEU A 394 29.42 -19.13 7.09
C LEU A 394 29.37 -20.66 7.24
N GLY A 395 29.73 -21.21 8.40
CA GLY A 395 29.62 -22.65 8.64
C GLY A 395 28.17 -23.13 8.73
N LEU A 396 27.26 -22.33 9.28
CA LEU A 396 25.82 -22.62 9.26
C LEU A 396 25.24 -22.53 7.85
N GLN A 397 25.68 -21.57 7.04
CA GLN A 397 25.32 -21.47 5.63
C GLN A 397 25.74 -22.73 4.87
N ARG A 398 27.03 -23.12 4.95
CA ARG A 398 27.54 -24.34 4.31
C ARG A 398 26.79 -25.59 4.75
N HIS A 399 26.43 -25.67 6.04
CA HIS A 399 25.62 -26.77 6.55
C HIS A 399 24.25 -26.81 5.86
N ALA A 400 23.54 -25.69 5.77
CA ALA A 400 22.24 -25.63 5.09
C ALA A 400 22.38 -26.00 3.61
N GLU A 401 23.31 -25.38 2.88
CA GLU A 401 23.59 -25.65 1.46
C GLU A 401 23.86 -27.13 1.23
N LYS A 402 24.68 -27.77 2.08
CA LYS A 402 24.98 -29.20 1.96
C LYS A 402 23.73 -30.08 2.09
N VAL A 403 22.84 -29.74 3.02
CA VAL A 403 21.60 -30.51 3.24
C VAL A 403 20.65 -30.33 2.05
N PHE A 404 20.56 -29.14 1.47
CA PHE A 404 19.80 -28.91 0.23
C PHE A 404 20.39 -29.71 -0.95
N GLU A 405 21.71 -29.69 -1.13
CA GLU A 405 22.40 -30.47 -2.17
C GLU A 405 22.08 -31.97 -2.06
N MET A 406 22.07 -32.52 -0.83
CA MET A 406 21.73 -33.93 -0.62
C MET A 406 20.24 -34.22 -0.88
N ALA A 407 19.34 -33.28 -0.59
CA ALA A 407 17.91 -33.43 -0.89
C ALA A 407 17.63 -33.44 -2.39
N GLU A 408 18.30 -32.55 -3.13
CA GLU A 408 18.25 -32.51 -4.59
C GLU A 408 18.80 -33.80 -5.18
N PHE A 409 20.01 -34.20 -4.77
CA PHE A 409 20.62 -35.46 -5.22
C PHE A 409 19.73 -36.67 -4.95
N PHE A 410 19.19 -36.82 -3.73
CA PHE A 410 18.30 -37.93 -3.39
C PHE A 410 17.03 -37.93 -4.26
N THR A 411 16.47 -36.74 -4.52
CA THR A 411 15.28 -36.58 -5.38
C THR A 411 15.57 -36.99 -6.82
N GLU A 412 16.71 -36.59 -7.38
CA GLU A 412 17.14 -37.01 -8.71
C GLU A 412 17.29 -38.53 -8.80
N GLN A 413 17.92 -39.15 -7.80
CA GLN A 413 18.11 -40.60 -7.77
C GLN A 413 16.78 -41.37 -7.66
N ILE A 414 15.81 -40.85 -6.90
CA ILE A 414 14.45 -41.42 -6.86
C ILE A 414 13.76 -41.31 -8.23
N ARG A 415 13.87 -40.17 -8.91
CA ARG A 415 13.25 -39.95 -10.23
C ARG A 415 13.84 -40.83 -11.34
N GLN A 416 15.10 -41.23 -11.22
CA GLN A 416 15.78 -42.10 -12.18
C GLN A 416 15.34 -43.57 -12.09
N ARG A 417 14.53 -43.93 -11.08
CA ARG A 417 14.08 -45.29 -10.83
C ARG A 417 12.60 -45.45 -11.11
N ASP A 418 12.24 -46.56 -11.75
CA ASP A 418 10.85 -46.93 -12.10
C ASP A 418 10.08 -47.53 -10.92
N ASP A 419 10.79 -47.98 -9.90
CA ASP A 419 10.25 -48.57 -8.68
C ASP A 419 9.96 -47.54 -7.57
N PHE A 420 10.13 -46.25 -7.86
CA PHE A 420 9.77 -45.17 -6.95
C PHE A 420 8.92 -44.11 -7.64
N GLU A 421 8.10 -43.43 -6.86
CA GLU A 421 7.25 -42.35 -7.35
C GLU A 421 7.25 -41.17 -6.37
N MET A 422 7.49 -39.95 -6.88
CA MET A 422 7.49 -38.75 -6.06
C MET A 422 6.06 -38.37 -5.67
N VAL A 423 5.82 -38.18 -4.36
CA VAL A 423 4.52 -37.75 -3.84
C VAL A 423 4.27 -36.27 -4.13
N VAL A 424 5.35 -35.49 -4.20
CA VAL A 424 5.37 -34.07 -4.56
C VAL A 424 6.38 -33.93 -5.69
N ALA A 425 5.94 -33.37 -6.82
CA ALA A 425 6.74 -33.32 -8.05
C ALA A 425 8.10 -32.65 -7.82
N GLU A 426 8.13 -31.53 -7.10
CA GLU A 426 9.35 -30.80 -6.76
C GLU A 426 9.37 -30.46 -5.25
N PRO A 427 10.27 -31.07 -4.45
CA PRO A 427 10.40 -30.70 -3.06
C PRO A 427 11.07 -29.31 -2.93
N GLU A 428 10.35 -28.35 -2.35
CA GLU A 428 10.84 -26.97 -2.13
C GLU A 428 11.85 -26.85 -0.96
N CYS A 429 12.08 -27.93 -0.21
CA CYS A 429 12.93 -27.95 0.97
C CYS A 429 13.52 -29.35 1.21
N THR A 430 14.12 -29.59 2.37
CA THR A 430 14.85 -30.84 2.70
C THR A 430 13.95 -32.04 3.04
N ASN A 431 12.63 -31.90 2.86
CA ASN A 431 11.67 -32.99 3.01
C ASN A 431 11.42 -33.67 1.66
N VAL A 432 11.93 -34.87 1.46
CA VAL A 432 11.63 -35.69 0.28
C VAL A 432 10.52 -36.69 0.63
N CYS A 433 9.42 -36.66 -0.13
CA CYS A 433 8.27 -37.54 0.06
C CYS A 433 8.07 -38.41 -1.18
N PHE A 434 8.09 -39.73 -1.02
CA PHE A 434 8.08 -40.69 -2.13
C PHE A 434 7.40 -42.00 -1.74
N TRP A 435 6.83 -42.68 -2.74
CA TRP A 435 6.38 -44.07 -2.64
C TRP A 435 7.44 -45.00 -3.21
N TYR A 436 7.50 -46.22 -2.67
CA TYR A 436 8.11 -47.36 -3.33
C TYR A 436 7.00 -48.21 -3.93
N LEU A 437 7.17 -48.62 -5.19
CA LEU A 437 6.23 -49.44 -5.94
C LEU A 437 6.81 -50.85 -6.11
N PRO A 438 6.38 -51.82 -5.28
CA PRO A 438 6.85 -53.19 -5.42
C PRO A 438 6.39 -53.78 -6.76
N PRO A 439 7.06 -54.82 -7.28
CA PRO A 439 6.74 -55.42 -8.57
C PRO A 439 5.25 -55.74 -8.75
N SER A 440 4.58 -56.19 -7.69
CA SER A 440 3.16 -56.52 -7.65
C SER A 440 2.21 -55.34 -7.95
N LEU A 441 2.67 -54.10 -7.79
CA LEU A 441 1.86 -52.89 -7.96
C LEU A 441 2.22 -52.06 -9.18
N ARG A 442 3.37 -52.30 -9.84
CA ARG A 442 3.84 -51.46 -10.96
C ARG A 442 2.91 -51.47 -12.17
N SER A 443 2.24 -52.60 -12.42
CA SER A 443 1.32 -52.80 -13.56
C SER A 443 -0.17 -52.73 -13.18
N CYS A 444 -0.50 -52.49 -11.91
CA CYS A 444 -1.89 -52.40 -11.47
C CYS A 444 -2.55 -51.09 -11.94
N PRO A 445 -3.85 -51.11 -12.31
CA PRO A 445 -4.64 -49.89 -12.52
C PRO A 445 -4.62 -49.02 -11.27
N ARG A 446 -4.55 -47.68 -11.43
CA ARG A 446 -4.46 -46.72 -10.32
C ARG A 446 -5.82 -46.44 -9.68
N ASP A 447 -6.53 -47.49 -9.28
CA ASP A 447 -7.86 -47.44 -8.65
C ASP A 447 -7.81 -47.48 -7.10
N GLU A 448 -8.97 -47.55 -6.44
CA GLU A 448 -9.04 -47.62 -4.97
C GLU A 448 -8.37 -48.88 -4.40
N GLU A 449 -8.37 -49.99 -5.14
CA GLU A 449 -7.71 -51.22 -4.71
C GLU A 449 -6.19 -51.04 -4.73
N PHE A 450 -5.65 -50.39 -5.77
CA PHE A 450 -4.24 -49.99 -5.83
C PHE A 450 -3.86 -49.10 -4.66
N LEU A 451 -4.65 -48.07 -4.36
CA LEU A 451 -4.36 -47.16 -3.23
C LEU A 451 -4.40 -47.91 -1.89
N THR A 452 -5.32 -48.86 -1.74
CA THR A 452 -5.42 -49.72 -0.54
C THR A 452 -4.20 -50.62 -0.38
N LYS A 453 -3.71 -51.21 -1.48
CA LYS A 453 -2.48 -52.03 -1.46
C LYS A 453 -1.25 -51.16 -1.20
N LEU A 454 -1.11 -50.02 -1.88
CA LEU A 454 -0.01 -49.08 -1.72
C LEU A 454 0.09 -48.57 -0.27
N HIS A 455 -1.05 -48.32 0.39
CA HIS A 455 -1.10 -47.91 1.80
C HIS A 455 -0.40 -48.89 2.75
N ARG A 456 -0.31 -50.18 2.38
CA ARG A 456 0.32 -51.22 3.20
C ARG A 456 1.82 -51.39 2.94
N VAL A 457 2.36 -50.84 1.86
CA VAL A 457 3.76 -51.03 1.44
C VAL A 457 4.73 -50.41 2.44
N ALA A 458 4.64 -49.10 2.67
CA ALA A 458 5.56 -48.39 3.56
C ALA A 458 5.57 -48.93 5.01
N PRO A 459 4.41 -49.27 5.63
CA PRO A 459 4.38 -49.96 6.92
C PRO A 459 5.14 -51.30 6.95
N LYS A 460 4.97 -52.15 5.92
CA LYS A 460 5.64 -53.46 5.85
C LYS A 460 7.16 -53.32 5.71
N ILE A 461 7.60 -52.44 4.81
CA ILE A 461 9.04 -52.17 4.64
C ILE A 461 9.61 -51.60 5.96
N LYS A 462 8.89 -50.70 6.63
CA LYS A 462 9.30 -50.16 7.92
C LYS A 462 9.45 -51.24 8.98
N GLU A 463 8.51 -52.18 9.07
CA GLU A 463 8.61 -53.32 9.99
C GLU A 463 9.89 -54.13 9.73
N ARG A 464 10.20 -54.39 8.46
CA ARG A 464 11.41 -55.13 8.06
C ARG A 464 12.69 -54.37 8.37
N MET A 465 12.73 -53.06 8.13
CA MET A 465 13.84 -52.19 8.55
C MET A 465 14.11 -52.31 10.05
N MET A 466 13.05 -52.33 10.87
CA MET A 466 13.17 -52.44 12.33
C MET A 466 13.65 -53.83 12.77
N LYS A 467 13.17 -54.90 12.13
CA LYS A 467 13.60 -56.29 12.42
C LYS A 467 15.07 -56.53 12.08
N GLU A 468 15.52 -55.96 10.96
CA GLU A 468 16.92 -56.10 10.52
C GLU A 468 17.86 -55.13 11.26
N GLY A 469 17.34 -54.05 11.84
CA GLY A 469 18.16 -53.00 12.44
C GLY A 469 18.95 -52.20 11.41
N SER A 470 18.51 -52.17 10.14
CA SER A 470 19.28 -51.59 9.03
C SER A 470 19.19 -50.07 8.94
N MET A 471 17.98 -49.49 9.03
CA MET A 471 17.79 -48.04 9.05
C MET A 471 16.46 -47.61 9.66
N MET A 472 16.27 -46.30 9.83
CA MET A 472 15.04 -45.74 10.38
C MET A 472 14.50 -44.57 9.55
N ILE A 473 13.56 -44.85 8.65
CA ILE A 473 12.79 -43.82 7.92
C ILE A 473 11.34 -43.82 8.40
N THR A 474 10.73 -42.65 8.50
CA THR A 474 9.31 -42.52 8.88
C THR A 474 8.40 -42.59 7.67
N TYR A 475 7.17 -43.03 7.87
CA TYR A 475 6.11 -42.96 6.87
C TYR A 475 4.88 -42.26 7.47
N GLN A 476 4.04 -41.69 6.62
CA GLN A 476 2.78 -41.08 7.03
C GLN A 476 1.78 -41.06 5.85
N PRO A 477 0.46 -41.06 6.13
CA PRO A 477 -0.56 -40.70 5.14
C PRO A 477 -0.75 -39.18 5.09
N LEU A 478 -1.39 -38.68 4.01
CA LEU A 478 -1.80 -37.27 3.95
C LEU A 478 -3.04 -37.09 3.08
N ARG A 479 -4.18 -36.74 3.68
CA ARG A 479 -5.48 -36.60 2.99
C ARG A 479 -5.80 -37.89 2.20
N GLN A 480 -5.98 -37.78 0.88
CA GLN A 480 -6.26 -38.91 -0.01
C GLN A 480 -4.99 -39.69 -0.42
N LYS A 481 -3.79 -39.25 -0.01
CA LYS A 481 -2.53 -39.92 -0.37
C LYS A 481 -2.26 -41.07 0.61
N PRO A 482 -2.07 -42.32 0.12
CA PRO A 482 -1.73 -43.46 0.96
C PRO A 482 -0.35 -43.30 1.59
N ASN A 483 -0.02 -44.14 2.58
CA ASN A 483 1.25 -44.07 3.30
C ASN A 483 2.45 -43.96 2.35
N PHE A 484 3.24 -42.90 2.50
CA PHE A 484 4.49 -42.66 1.78
C PHE A 484 5.66 -42.52 2.75
N PHE A 485 6.87 -42.76 2.26
CA PHE A 485 8.08 -42.45 3.02
C PHE A 485 8.32 -40.96 3.04
N ARG A 486 8.66 -40.45 4.22
CA ARG A 486 9.06 -39.07 4.44
C ARG A 486 10.47 -39.07 4.98
N LEU A 487 11.42 -38.64 4.15
CA LEU A 487 12.82 -38.47 4.52
C LEU A 487 13.09 -36.97 4.73
N VAL A 488 13.53 -36.62 5.95
CA VAL A 488 13.89 -35.24 6.31
C VAL A 488 15.40 -35.18 6.46
N LEU A 489 16.07 -34.54 5.53
CA LEU A 489 17.52 -34.39 5.58
C LEU A 489 17.86 -33.17 6.45
N GLN A 490 18.73 -33.38 7.43
CA GLN A 490 19.10 -32.37 8.43
C GLN A 490 20.59 -32.43 8.83
N ASN A 491 21.32 -33.45 8.37
CA ASN A 491 22.71 -33.67 8.77
C ASN A 491 23.64 -33.36 7.60
N SER A 492 24.56 -32.41 7.78
CA SER A 492 25.54 -32.04 6.75
C SER A 492 26.67 -33.06 6.58
N SER A 493 26.76 -34.07 7.45
CA SER A 493 27.72 -35.16 7.31
C SER A 493 27.26 -36.25 6.34
N LEU A 494 26.06 -36.11 5.76
CA LEU A 494 25.55 -37.06 4.77
C LEU A 494 26.35 -36.99 3.47
N GLU A 495 26.64 -38.16 2.94
CA GLU A 495 27.28 -38.36 1.64
C GLU A 495 26.30 -38.92 0.61
N LYS A 496 26.66 -38.82 -0.67
CA LYS A 496 25.84 -39.37 -1.76
C LYS A 496 25.69 -40.90 -1.66
N SER A 497 26.72 -41.57 -1.15
CA SER A 497 26.71 -43.01 -0.84
C SER A 497 25.61 -43.39 0.16
N ASP A 498 25.37 -42.58 1.20
CA ASP A 498 24.31 -42.79 2.18
C ASP A 498 22.92 -42.71 1.52
N MET A 499 22.74 -41.73 0.63
CA MET A 499 21.48 -41.53 -0.11
C MET A 499 21.17 -42.74 -1.00
N LEU A 500 22.17 -43.24 -1.72
CA LEU A 500 22.05 -44.45 -2.56
C LEU A 500 21.78 -45.70 -1.71
N HIS A 501 22.43 -45.81 -0.56
CA HIS A 501 22.21 -46.92 0.38
C HIS A 501 20.74 -46.95 0.84
N ILE A 502 20.17 -45.80 1.20
CA ILE A 502 18.77 -45.68 1.58
C ILE A 502 17.83 -46.22 0.49
N ILE A 503 18.01 -45.74 -0.74
CA ILE A 503 17.16 -46.11 -1.88
C ILE A 503 17.25 -47.62 -2.15
N ASN A 504 18.46 -48.14 -2.27
CA ASN A 504 18.70 -49.56 -2.57
C ASN A 504 18.14 -50.48 -1.50
N LYS A 505 18.23 -50.07 -0.24
CA LYS A 505 17.74 -50.89 0.86
C LYS A 505 16.22 -50.87 0.98
N ILE A 506 15.55 -49.75 0.68
CA ILE A 506 14.08 -49.73 0.55
C ILE A 506 13.64 -50.70 -0.54
N ALA A 507 14.31 -50.67 -1.70
CA ALA A 507 13.99 -51.57 -2.79
C ALA A 507 14.19 -53.04 -2.42
N GLN A 508 15.33 -53.38 -1.80
CA GLN A 508 15.60 -54.74 -1.30
C GLN A 508 14.53 -55.22 -0.32
N LEU A 509 14.11 -54.37 0.62
CA LEU A 509 13.13 -54.74 1.64
C LEU A 509 11.69 -54.81 1.12
N GLY A 510 11.42 -54.26 -0.06
CA GLY A 510 10.10 -54.25 -0.68
C GLY A 510 9.94 -55.16 -1.88
N GLU A 511 11.00 -55.83 -2.32
CA GLU A 511 11.05 -56.55 -3.61
C GLU A 511 10.02 -57.68 -3.73
N ASP A 512 9.72 -58.38 -2.64
CA ASP A 512 8.76 -59.49 -2.54
C ASP A 512 7.37 -59.07 -2.03
N LEU A 513 7.10 -57.76 -1.89
CA LEU A 513 5.79 -57.24 -1.46
C LEU A 513 4.74 -57.23 -2.58
#